data_AF-A0A835LUD9-F1
#
_entry.id   AF-A0A835LUD9-F1
#
_cell.length_a   1.000
_cell.length_b   1.000
_cell.length_c   1.000
_cell.angle_alpha   90.00
_cell.angle_beta   90.00
_cell.angle_gamma   90.00
#
_symmetry.space_group_name_H-M   'P 1'
#
loop_
_entity.id
_entity.type
_entity.pdbx_description
1 polymer ?
#
loop_
_entity_poly.entity_id
_entity_poly.type
_entity_poly.pdbx_seq_one_letter_code
_entity_poly.pdbx_strand_id
1 'polypeptide(L)'
;MSVMAGEAEFKAKTLDHCPIVGWNTKIPKPSNIPFRFKQAWVQHENLREVVERSWKEPLHDAPKRKVVKKLKRLKIVLKEWSWRVFGNTKQHLKELEGELESILKEQEQDPFNSELQNQEVEKAMAIQAFKDAEILTLRQKARVTDALEGERNSKYFHNKDAIG
;
A
#
# COMPACT_ATOMS: atom_id res chain seq x y z
N MET A 1 -47.69 -38.28 -20.61
CA MET A 1 -46.91 -37.20 -21.28
C MET A 1 -47.81 -36.01 -21.48
N SER A 2 -47.50 -34.91 -20.78
CA SER A 2 -47.63 -33.50 -21.16
C SER A 2 -47.86 -32.70 -19.88
N VAL A 3 -46.79 -32.07 -19.40
CA VAL A 3 -46.73 -31.26 -18.20
C VAL A 3 -47.07 -29.82 -18.57
N MET A 4 -47.98 -29.22 -17.81
CA MET A 4 -48.26 -27.79 -17.81
C MET A 4 -47.21 -27.01 -17.02
N ALA A 5 -47.13 -25.72 -17.39
CA ALA A 5 -46.87 -24.56 -16.54
C ALA A 5 -45.46 -23.97 -16.51
N GLY A 6 -45.44 -22.67 -16.82
CA GLY A 6 -44.89 -21.70 -15.87
C GLY A 6 -43.65 -20.97 -16.34
N GLU A 7 -43.84 -19.99 -17.22
CA GLU A 7 -42.87 -18.90 -17.39
C GLU A 7 -42.72 -18.17 -16.04
N ALA A 8 -41.51 -18.17 -15.49
CA ALA A 8 -41.12 -17.28 -14.42
C ALA A 8 -40.03 -16.36 -14.96
N GLU A 9 -40.44 -15.13 -15.30
CA GLU A 9 -39.54 -14.00 -15.50
C GLU A 9 -38.69 -13.80 -14.24
N PHE A 10 -37.43 -14.18 -14.30
CA PHE A 10 -36.46 -13.79 -13.28
C PHE A 10 -36.08 -12.33 -13.51
N LYS A 11 -36.82 -11.44 -12.85
CA LYS A 11 -36.52 -10.00 -12.80
C LYS A 11 -35.15 -9.82 -12.13
N ALA A 12 -34.12 -9.60 -12.94
CA ALA A 12 -32.76 -9.34 -12.47
C ALA A 12 -32.77 -8.13 -11.53
N LYS A 13 -32.57 -8.40 -10.23
CA LYS A 13 -32.27 -7.38 -9.22
C LYS A 13 -30.91 -6.79 -9.59
N THR A 14 -30.88 -5.48 -9.79
CA THR A 14 -29.71 -4.65 -10.07
C THR A 14 -28.57 -4.96 -9.09
N LEU A 15 -27.60 -5.77 -9.52
CA LEU A 15 -26.31 -5.88 -8.86
C LEU A 15 -25.44 -4.73 -9.37
N ASP A 16 -25.46 -3.60 -8.67
CA ASP A 16 -24.48 -2.50 -8.81
C ASP A 16 -23.10 -2.89 -8.23
N HIS A 17 -22.77 -4.17 -8.26
CA HIS A 17 -21.47 -4.69 -7.92
C HIS A 17 -20.89 -5.32 -9.19
N CYS A 18 -20.35 -4.46 -10.05
CA CYS A 18 -19.45 -4.91 -11.10
C CYS A 18 -18.26 -5.60 -10.41
N PRO A 19 -18.09 -6.93 -10.52
CA PRO A 19 -16.96 -7.57 -9.91
C PRO A 19 -15.72 -7.09 -10.66
N ILE A 20 -14.77 -6.47 -9.97
CA ILE A 20 -13.46 -6.21 -10.56
C ILE A 20 -12.80 -7.58 -10.73
N VAL A 21 -12.94 -8.16 -11.92
CA VAL A 21 -12.23 -9.36 -12.33
C VAL A 21 -10.77 -8.96 -12.55
N GLY A 22 -9.97 -9.04 -11.48
CA GLY A 22 -8.53 -8.81 -11.55
C GLY A 22 -7.85 -10.02 -12.19
N TRP A 23 -7.23 -9.83 -13.35
CA TRP A 23 -6.32 -10.83 -13.90
C TRP A 23 -5.12 -11.03 -12.95
N ASN A 24 -4.83 -12.29 -12.64
CA ASN A 24 -3.66 -12.73 -11.87
C ASN A 24 -2.40 -12.60 -12.76
N THR A 25 -2.04 -11.35 -13.08
CA THR A 25 -0.78 -11.06 -13.75
C THR A 25 0.30 -10.97 -12.68
N LYS A 26 1.40 -11.72 -12.86
CA LYS A 26 2.63 -11.46 -12.11
C LYS A 26 3.06 -10.05 -12.49
N ILE A 27 2.70 -9.04 -11.67
CA ILE A 27 2.98 -7.64 -11.98
C ILE A 27 4.50 -7.48 -11.99
N PRO A 28 5.14 -7.29 -13.15
CA PRO A 28 6.58 -7.11 -13.20
C PRO A 28 6.94 -5.82 -12.47
N LYS A 29 8.14 -5.79 -11.87
CA LYS A 29 8.64 -4.59 -11.19
C LYS A 29 8.57 -3.39 -12.17
N PRO A 30 7.79 -2.35 -11.86
CA PRO A 30 7.65 -1.21 -12.76
C PRO A 30 8.99 -0.46 -12.86
N SER A 31 9.50 -0.31 -14.09
CA SER A 31 10.86 0.18 -14.37
C SER A 31 11.02 1.70 -14.20
N ASN A 32 9.94 2.48 -14.30
CA ASN A 32 9.99 3.95 -14.38
C ASN A 32 9.23 4.72 -13.28
N ILE A 33 8.98 4.11 -12.12
CA ILE A 33 8.34 4.85 -11.03
C ILE A 33 9.34 5.83 -10.39
N PRO A 34 9.01 7.14 -10.33
CA PRO A 34 9.83 8.12 -9.63
C PRO A 34 9.96 7.72 -8.16
N PHE A 35 11.17 7.81 -7.62
CA PHE A 35 11.40 7.50 -6.21
C PHE A 35 10.63 8.47 -5.33
N ARG A 36 9.80 7.94 -4.44
CA ARG A 36 9.13 8.70 -3.39
C ARG A 36 9.32 7.95 -2.09
N PHE A 37 9.89 8.63 -1.10
CA PHE A 37 9.98 8.10 0.25
C PHE A 37 8.57 7.97 0.82
N LYS A 38 8.23 6.81 1.40
CA LYS A 38 6.93 6.60 2.03
C LYS A 38 7.05 6.74 3.53
N GLN A 39 6.16 7.51 4.15
CA GLN A 39 6.13 7.68 5.61
C GLN A 39 5.99 6.34 6.35
N ALA A 40 5.22 5.39 5.81
CA ALA A 40 5.08 4.04 6.35
C ALA A 40 6.41 3.29 6.49
N TRP A 41 7.44 3.63 5.71
CA TRP A 41 8.76 3.00 5.86
C TRP A 41 9.39 3.27 7.22
N VAL A 42 9.11 4.43 7.83
CA VAL A 42 9.68 4.84 9.13
C VAL A 42 9.21 3.95 10.27
N GLN A 43 8.04 3.33 10.13
CA GLN A 43 7.51 2.40 11.12
C GLN A 43 8.13 1.01 11.03
N HIS A 44 8.83 0.70 9.93
CA HIS A 44 9.44 -0.61 9.76
C HIS A 44 10.76 -0.70 10.51
N GLU A 45 10.88 -1.69 11.39
CA GLU A 45 12.01 -1.90 12.31
C GLU A 45 13.37 -1.91 11.57
N ASN A 46 13.43 -2.64 10.46
CA ASN A 46 14.67 -2.79 9.67
C ASN A 46 15.07 -1.57 8.82
N LEU A 47 14.27 -0.48 8.74
CA LEU A 47 14.62 0.66 7.90
C LEU A 47 15.96 1.28 8.34
N ARG A 48 16.15 1.45 9.64
CA ARG A 48 17.34 2.12 10.20
C ARG A 48 18.61 1.37 9.83
N GLU A 49 18.61 0.06 9.99
CA GLU A 49 19.75 -0.79 9.65
C GLU A 49 20.11 -0.70 8.16
N VAL A 50 19.10 -0.76 7.28
CA VAL A 50 19.28 -0.66 5.83
C VAL A 50 19.92 0.68 5.44
N VAL A 51 19.44 1.78 6.04
CA VAL A 51 20.00 3.12 5.82
C VAL A 51 21.44 3.20 6.33
N GLU A 52 21.68 2.74 7.56
CA GLU A 52 23.00 2.81 8.20
C GLU A 52 24.04 2.00 7.45
N ARG A 53 23.70 0.78 7.04
CA ARG A 53 24.56 -0.10 6.23
C ARG A 53 24.95 0.57 4.92
N SER A 54 23.98 1.11 4.19
CA SER A 54 24.23 1.83 2.94
C SER A 54 25.02 3.13 3.17
N TRP A 55 24.85 3.78 4.31
CA TRP A 55 25.52 5.03 4.62
C TRP A 55 26.99 4.84 5.00
N LYS A 56 27.32 3.79 5.76
CA LYS A 56 28.68 3.50 6.24
C LYS A 56 29.62 3.01 5.13
N GLU A 57 29.09 2.43 4.07
CA GLU A 57 29.89 1.87 2.98
C GLU A 57 30.84 2.94 2.36
N PRO A 58 32.16 2.65 2.28
CA PRO A 58 33.17 3.63 1.93
C PRO A 58 33.04 4.12 0.49
N LEU A 59 33.43 5.38 0.26
CA LEU A 59 33.45 6.00 -1.06
C LEU A 59 34.71 6.86 -1.19
N HIS A 60 35.49 6.58 -2.24
CA HIS A 60 36.64 7.39 -2.62
C HIS A 60 36.18 8.48 -3.59
N ASP A 61 36.01 9.71 -3.09
CA ASP A 61 35.67 10.88 -3.90
C ASP A 61 35.91 12.19 -3.12
N ALA A 62 35.76 13.34 -3.77
CA ALA A 62 35.74 14.64 -3.10
C ALA A 62 34.54 14.77 -2.16
N PRO A 63 34.65 15.47 -1.01
CA PRO A 63 33.62 15.54 0.02
C PRO A 63 32.21 15.89 -0.49
N LYS A 64 32.09 16.91 -1.36
CA LYS A 64 30.81 17.33 -1.96
C LYS A 64 30.18 16.23 -2.83
N ARG A 65 30.99 15.45 -3.55
CA ARG A 65 30.53 14.34 -4.40
C ARG A 65 30.22 13.08 -3.61
N LYS A 66 30.89 12.86 -2.45
CA LYS A 66 30.59 11.74 -1.55
C LYS A 66 29.13 11.77 -1.10
N VAL A 67 28.61 12.91 -0.66
CA VAL A 67 27.22 13.04 -0.19
C VAL A 67 26.23 12.69 -1.30
N VAL A 68 26.41 13.26 -2.49
CA VAL A 68 25.54 12.98 -3.65
C VAL A 68 25.59 11.49 -4.04
N LYS A 69 26.78 10.88 -4.05
CA LYS A 69 26.93 9.44 -4.34
C LYS A 69 26.27 8.56 -3.27
N LYS A 70 26.41 8.90 -1.98
CA LYS A 70 25.71 8.20 -0.89
C LYS A 70 24.20 8.26 -1.06
N LEU A 71 23.64 9.43 -1.37
CA LEU A 71 22.20 9.59 -1.60
C LEU A 71 21.72 8.80 -2.83
N LYS A 72 22.48 8.80 -3.93
CA LYS A 72 22.18 7.98 -5.12
C LYS A 72 22.17 6.49 -4.81
N ARG A 73 23.16 6.00 -4.04
CA ARG A 73 23.23 4.60 -3.59
C ARG A 73 22.05 4.26 -2.67
N LEU A 74 21.80 5.10 -1.66
CA LEU A 74 20.71 4.91 -0.72
C LEU A 74 19.35 4.83 -1.43
N LYS A 75 19.12 5.68 -2.43
CA LYS A 75 17.92 5.63 -3.27
C LYS A 75 17.72 4.25 -3.93
N ILE A 76 18.78 3.63 -4.46
CA ILE A 76 18.71 2.30 -5.09
C ILE A 76 18.39 1.24 -4.04
N VAL A 77 19.14 1.24 -2.93
CA VAL A 77 18.95 0.31 -1.81
C VAL A 77 17.52 0.38 -1.27
N LEU A 78 17.00 1.59 -1.03
CA LEU A 78 15.64 1.77 -0.52
C LEU A 78 14.57 1.35 -1.53
N LYS A 79 14.80 1.51 -2.84
CA LYS A 79 13.87 1.00 -3.86
C LYS A 79 13.78 -0.52 -3.83
N GLU A 80 14.92 -1.21 -3.71
CA GLU A 80 14.96 -2.66 -3.67
C GLU A 80 14.39 -3.21 -2.37
N TRP A 81 14.80 -2.64 -1.23
CA TRP A 81 14.25 -2.97 0.07
C TRP A 81 12.73 -2.75 0.10
N SER A 82 12.25 -1.59 -0.38
CA SER A 82 10.81 -1.31 -0.43
C SER A 82 10.05 -2.29 -1.31
N TRP A 83 10.64 -2.78 -2.40
CA TRP A 83 10.00 -3.80 -3.22
C TRP A 83 9.98 -5.17 -2.54
N ARG A 84 11.05 -5.55 -1.84
CA ARG A 84 11.10 -6.83 -1.12
C ARG A 84 10.11 -6.85 0.06
N VAL A 85 10.05 -5.77 0.81
CA VAL A 85 9.21 -5.67 2.02
C VAL A 85 7.77 -5.28 1.69
N PHE A 86 7.57 -4.33 0.77
CA PHE A 86 6.25 -3.76 0.45
C PHE A 86 5.81 -3.98 -1.02
N GLY A 87 6.49 -4.83 -1.79
CA GLY A 87 6.05 -5.17 -3.14
C GLY A 87 4.97 -6.24 -3.13
N ASN A 88 5.07 -7.21 -2.22
CA ASN A 88 4.09 -8.26 -2.06
C ASN A 88 2.92 -7.88 -1.13
N THR A 89 2.87 -6.64 -0.62
CA THR A 89 1.94 -6.26 0.46
C THR A 89 0.48 -6.44 0.11
N LYS A 90 0.09 -6.17 -1.15
CA LYS A 90 -1.30 -6.31 -1.57
C LYS A 90 -1.73 -7.78 -1.62
N GLN A 91 -0.84 -8.64 -2.08
CA GLN A 91 -1.08 -10.08 -2.11
C GLN A 91 -1.07 -10.64 -0.68
N HIS A 92 -0.10 -10.23 0.14
CA HIS A 92 -0.01 -10.64 1.53
C HIS A 92 -1.22 -10.17 2.36
N LEU A 93 -1.71 -8.95 2.12
CA LEU A 93 -2.96 -8.47 2.72
C LEU A 93 -4.14 -9.35 2.32
N LYS A 94 -4.24 -9.72 1.03
CA LYS A 94 -5.29 -10.61 0.54
C LYS A 94 -5.19 -12.02 1.13
N GLU A 95 -3.97 -12.52 1.32
CA GLU A 95 -3.71 -13.80 1.99
C GLU A 95 -4.17 -13.75 3.45
N LEU A 96 -3.81 -12.69 4.20
CA LEU A 96 -4.27 -12.49 5.58
C LEU A 96 -5.79 -12.35 5.69
N GLU A 97 -6.44 -11.64 4.76
CA GLU A 97 -7.90 -11.52 4.71
C GLU A 97 -8.57 -12.87 4.44
N GLY A 98 -7.99 -13.70 3.56
CA GLY A 98 -8.49 -15.05 3.29
C GLY A 98 -8.28 -16.03 4.45
N GLU A 99 -7.14 -15.92 5.15
CA GLU A 99 -6.89 -16.69 6.38
C GLU A 99 -7.90 -16.31 7.47
N LEU A 100 -8.14 -15.01 7.67
CA LEU A 100 -9.14 -14.53 8.62
C LEU A 100 -10.55 -15.03 8.27
N GLU A 101 -10.95 -14.98 6.99
CA GLU A 101 -12.25 -15.52 6.54
C GLU A 101 -12.38 -17.03 6.82
N SER A 102 -11.28 -17.78 6.71
CA SER A 102 -11.26 -19.21 6.99
C SER A 102 -11.42 -19.49 8.49
N ILE A 103 -10.71 -18.73 9.34
CA ILE A 103 -10.84 -18.80 10.81
C ILE A 103 -12.28 -18.51 11.24
N LEU A 104 -12.89 -17.44 10.70
CA LEU A 104 -14.28 -17.08 11.01
C LEU A 104 -15.27 -18.19 10.64
N LYS A 105 -15.07 -18.87 9.50
CA LYS A 105 -15.89 -20.03 9.10
C LYS A 105 -15.70 -21.25 10.02
N GLU A 106 -14.51 -21.47 10.53
CA GLU A 106 -14.24 -22.55 11.50
C GLU A 106 -14.88 -22.24 12.86
N GLN A 107 -14.86 -20.98 13.30
CA GLN A 107 -15.54 -20.53 14.51
C GLN A 107 -17.07 -20.64 14.44
N GLU A 108 -17.68 -20.58 13.25
CA GLU A 108 -19.13 -20.87 13.10
C GLU A 108 -19.48 -22.30 13.54
N GLN A 109 -18.53 -23.24 13.43
CA GLN A 109 -18.70 -24.64 13.83
C GLN A 109 -18.30 -24.89 15.29
N ASP A 110 -17.34 -24.13 15.82
CA ASP A 110 -16.89 -24.20 17.21
C ASP A 110 -16.61 -22.79 17.80
N PRO A 111 -17.64 -22.09 18.32
CA PRO A 111 -17.53 -20.69 18.74
C PRO A 111 -16.65 -20.44 19.98
N PHE A 112 -16.35 -21.48 20.75
CA PHE A 112 -15.64 -21.37 22.03
C PHE A 112 -14.18 -21.83 21.96
N ASN A 113 -13.68 -22.08 20.75
CA ASN A 113 -12.29 -22.44 20.53
C ASN A 113 -11.37 -21.24 20.78
N SER A 114 -10.68 -21.25 21.93
CA SER A 114 -9.79 -20.16 22.34
C SER A 114 -8.59 -19.98 21.41
N GLU A 115 -8.14 -21.05 20.75
CA GLU A 115 -7.02 -20.99 19.81
C GLU A 115 -7.43 -20.23 18.54
N LEU A 116 -8.62 -20.53 17.99
CA LEU A 116 -9.16 -19.80 16.83
C LEU A 116 -9.40 -18.32 17.15
N GLN A 117 -9.87 -17.99 18.36
CA GLN A 117 -10.03 -16.60 18.80
C GLN A 117 -8.70 -15.85 18.89
N ASN A 118 -7.64 -16.48 19.40
CA ASN A 118 -6.31 -15.87 19.44
C ASN A 118 -5.75 -15.62 18.03
N GLN A 119 -5.92 -16.59 17.12
CA GLN A 119 -5.50 -16.45 15.73
C GLN A 119 -6.28 -15.35 15.00
N GLU A 120 -7.58 -15.23 15.24
CA GLU A 120 -8.41 -14.15 14.71
C GLU A 120 -7.84 -12.77 15.09
N VAL A 121 -7.54 -12.57 16.38
CA VAL A 121 -6.97 -11.32 16.90
C VAL A 121 -5.62 -11.03 16.23
N GLU A 122 -4.75 -12.02 16.11
CA GLU A 122 -3.43 -11.86 15.47
C GLU A 122 -3.57 -11.42 14.00
N LYS A 123 -4.43 -12.09 13.23
CA LYS A 123 -4.66 -11.74 11.82
C LYS A 123 -5.33 -10.37 11.67
N ALA A 124 -6.30 -10.05 12.51
CA ALA A 124 -6.96 -8.74 12.52
C ALA A 124 -5.96 -7.60 12.83
N MET A 125 -5.07 -7.80 13.80
CA MET A 125 -4.00 -6.85 14.12
C MET A 125 -3.04 -6.65 12.95
N ALA A 126 -2.62 -7.74 12.28
CA ALA A 126 -1.75 -7.65 11.11
C ALA A 126 -2.41 -6.88 9.96
N ILE A 127 -3.69 -7.16 9.66
CA ILE A 127 -4.48 -6.44 8.65
C ILE A 127 -4.60 -4.96 9.01
N GLN A 128 -4.86 -4.63 10.28
CA GLN A 128 -4.97 -3.25 10.73
C GLN A 128 -3.65 -2.48 10.52
N ALA A 129 -2.51 -3.09 10.87
CA ALA A 129 -1.21 -2.49 10.64
C ALA A 129 -0.96 -2.16 9.15
N PHE A 130 -1.40 -3.03 8.24
CA PHE A 130 -1.33 -2.75 6.79
C PHE A 130 -2.21 -1.57 6.37
N LYS A 131 -3.44 -1.50 6.87
CA LYS A 131 -4.36 -0.39 6.60
C LYS A 131 -3.80 0.93 7.11
N ASP A 132 -3.22 0.94 8.31
CA ASP A 132 -2.60 2.13 8.88
C ASP A 132 -1.41 2.63 8.05
N ALA A 133 -0.56 1.72 7.56
CA ALA A 133 0.53 2.04 6.65
C ALA A 133 0.04 2.63 5.32
N GLU A 134 -1.08 2.12 4.79
CA GLU A 134 -1.71 2.66 3.59
C GLU A 134 -2.28 4.06 3.83
N ILE A 135 -2.99 4.27 4.95
CA ILE A 135 -3.52 5.57 5.37
C ILE A 135 -2.38 6.60 5.48
N LEU A 136 -1.25 6.25 6.10
CA LEU A 136 -0.09 7.15 6.18
C LEU A 136 0.44 7.51 4.79
N THR A 137 0.49 6.54 3.88
CA THR A 137 0.92 6.78 2.50
C THR A 137 -0.06 7.70 1.77
N LEU A 138 -1.37 7.55 1.97
CA LEU A 138 -2.40 8.40 1.38
C LEU A 138 -2.36 9.81 1.96
N ARG A 139 -2.23 9.96 3.28
CA ARG A 139 -2.07 11.27 3.95
C ARG A 139 -0.84 12.01 3.44
N GLN A 140 0.28 11.32 3.25
CA GLN A 140 1.48 11.92 2.68
C GLN A 140 1.24 12.43 1.25
N LYS A 141 0.52 11.66 0.42
CA LYS A 141 0.16 12.10 -0.94
C LYS A 141 -0.76 13.33 -0.92
N ALA A 142 -1.80 13.32 -0.09
CA ALA A 142 -2.73 14.43 0.06
C ALA A 142 -2.00 15.73 0.43
N ARG A 143 -1.14 15.69 1.47
CA ARG A 143 -0.33 16.85 1.89
C ARG A 143 0.55 17.41 0.78
N VAL A 144 1.15 16.53 -0.04
CA VAL A 144 1.95 16.97 -1.19
C VAL A 144 1.08 17.66 -2.24
N THR A 145 -0.12 17.14 -2.49
CA THR A 145 -1.09 17.78 -3.40
C THR A 145 -1.53 19.14 -2.87
N ASP A 146 -1.95 19.22 -1.60
CA ASP A 146 -2.39 20.47 -0.97
C ASP A 146 -1.30 21.55 -1.00
N ALA A 147 -0.05 21.16 -0.72
CA ALA A 147 1.09 22.08 -0.81
C ALA A 147 1.30 22.61 -2.24
N LEU A 148 1.21 21.74 -3.25
CA LEU A 148 1.37 22.14 -4.66
C LEU A 148 0.22 23.04 -5.14
N GLU A 149 -1.00 22.77 -4.69
CA GLU A 149 -2.19 23.58 -5.03
C GLU A 149 -2.17 24.93 -4.30
N GLY A 150 -1.73 24.94 -3.03
CA GLY A 150 -1.46 26.16 -2.28
C GLY A 150 -0.42 27.06 -2.95
N GLU A 151 0.73 26.51 -3.37
CA GLU A 151 1.75 27.25 -4.11
C GLU A 151 1.22 27.81 -5.45
N ARG A 152 0.39 27.05 -6.16
CA ARG A 152 -0.24 27.50 -7.41
C ARG A 152 -1.21 28.65 -7.17
N ASN A 153 -2.04 28.56 -6.14
CA ASN A 153 -2.94 29.64 -5.76
C ASN A 153 -2.17 30.87 -5.29
N SER A 154 -1.14 30.72 -4.46
CA SER A 154 -0.31 31.85 -4.04
C SER A 154 0.30 32.57 -5.25
N LYS A 155 0.89 31.87 -6.22
CA LYS A 155 1.40 32.52 -7.46
C LYS A 155 0.33 33.30 -8.21
N TYR A 156 -0.89 32.80 -8.27
CA TYR A 156 -2.01 33.49 -8.91
C TYR A 156 -2.36 34.81 -8.20
N PHE A 157 -2.39 34.84 -6.87
CA PHE A 157 -2.69 36.05 -6.12
C PHE A 157 -1.51 37.06 -6.14
N HIS A 158 -0.26 36.60 -5.99
CA HIS A 158 0.91 37.47 -6.04
C HIS A 158 1.16 38.08 -7.43
N ASN A 159 0.76 37.41 -8.51
CA ASN A 159 0.84 37.97 -9.87
C ASN A 159 -0.25 39.02 -10.17
N LYS A 160 -1.34 39.07 -9.40
CA LYS A 160 -2.38 40.10 -9.57
C LYS A 160 -2.00 41.42 -8.90
N ASP A 161 -1.26 41.36 -7.81
CA ASP A 161 -0.82 42.55 -7.06
C ASP A 161 0.36 43.28 -7.73
N ALA A 162 0.99 42.68 -8.76
CA ALA A 162 2.12 43.24 -9.50
C ALA A 162 1.74 43.97 -10.81
N ILE A 163 0.44 44.15 -11.09
CA ILE A 163 -0.08 44.84 -12.30
C ILE A 163 -0.88 46.11 -11.93
N GLY A 164 -0.62 46.68 -10.75
CA GLY A 164 -1.17 47.97 -10.29
C GLY A 164 -0.18 49.11 -10.47
#